data_AF-A0A0H3ZQP8-F1
#
_entry.id   AF-A0A0H3ZQP8-F1
#
_cell.length_a   1.000
_cell.length_b   1.000
_cell.length_c   1.000
_cell.angle_alpha   90.00
_cell.angle_beta   90.00
_cell.angle_gamma   90.00
#
_symmetry.space_group_name_H-M   'P 1'
#
loop_
_entity.id
_entity.type
_entity.pdbx_description
1 polymer ?
#
loop_
_entity_poly.entity_id
_entity_poly.type
_entity_poly.pdbx_seq_one_letter_code
_entity_poly.pdbx_strand_id
1 'polypeptide(L)'
;MKKVMLMITLMSGVIVSHTTLAKVTLEDGYASEADYYESVKQNRAEYEKDLYDGLEPPQSDSGSVQVVEFSSGSESTSIITKTLKPTNGWVCALSKVSGFYGRGLKGTDAHVYKSGGYWKLTSGRASCGGCAVSAKATCWEVE
;
A
#
# COMPACT_ATOMS: atom_id res chain seq x y z
N MET A 1 45.89 21.71 20.89
CA MET A 1 44.64 20.99 21.19
C MET A 1 43.35 21.77 20.91
N LYS A 2 43.34 23.11 20.80
CA LYS A 2 42.11 23.88 20.49
C LYS A 2 41.72 23.94 18.99
N LYS A 3 42.65 23.68 18.06
CA LYS A 3 42.39 23.76 16.60
C LYS A 3 41.85 22.47 15.99
N VAL A 4 42.02 21.33 16.65
CA VAL A 4 41.53 20.01 16.16
C VAL A 4 40.05 19.82 16.52
N MET A 5 39.61 20.39 17.65
CA MET A 5 38.24 20.27 18.13
C MET A 5 37.22 21.02 17.24
N LEU A 6 37.66 22.05 16.52
CA LEU A 6 36.80 22.85 15.63
C LEU A 6 36.49 22.14 14.29
N MET A 7 37.35 21.21 13.84
CA MET A 7 37.10 20.45 12.61
C MET A 7 36.10 19.32 12.81
N ILE A 8 36.03 18.75 14.02
CA ILE A 8 35.10 17.65 14.31
C ILE A 8 33.65 18.18 14.45
N THR A 9 33.47 19.44 14.87
CA THR A 9 32.13 20.04 15.00
C THR A 9 31.53 20.52 13.67
N LEU A 10 32.36 20.79 12.66
CA LEU A 10 31.88 21.22 11.33
C LEU A 10 31.33 20.07 10.47
N MET A 11 31.66 18.81 10.81
CA MET A 11 31.25 17.62 10.05
C MET A 11 29.93 16.98 10.50
N SER A 12 29.31 17.47 11.58
CA SER A 12 28.04 16.93 12.09
C SER A 12 26.78 17.57 11.48
N GLY A 13 26.93 18.43 10.46
CA GLY A 13 25.86 19.32 9.99
C GLY A 13 25.15 18.93 8.69
N VAL A 14 25.49 17.83 8.02
CA VAL A 14 24.95 17.55 6.67
C VAL A 14 24.50 16.11 6.51
N ILE A 15 23.45 15.72 7.25
CA ILE A 15 22.51 14.70 6.75
C ILE A 15 21.10 15.10 7.21
N VAL A 16 20.59 16.19 6.65
CA VAL A 16 19.14 16.30 6.43
C VAL A 16 18.93 16.12 4.94
N SER A 17 19.18 14.89 4.48
CA SER A 17 18.69 14.45 3.19
C SER A 17 17.17 14.34 3.35
N HIS A 18 16.46 15.44 3.09
CA HIS A 18 15.05 15.37 2.80
C HIS A 18 14.90 14.38 1.65
N THR A 19 14.41 13.18 1.94
CA THR A 19 13.79 12.36 0.91
C THR A 19 12.53 13.12 0.50
N THR A 20 12.70 14.13 -0.36
CA THR A 20 11.63 14.55 -1.25
C THR A 20 11.36 13.32 -2.11
N LEU A 21 10.49 12.45 -1.60
CA LEU A 21 9.79 11.49 -2.44
C LEU A 21 9.18 12.34 -3.54
N ALA A 22 9.78 12.33 -4.73
CA ALA A 22 9.23 12.99 -5.89
C ALA A 22 7.88 12.35 -6.12
N LYS A 23 6.84 13.03 -5.64
CA LYS A 23 5.47 12.60 -5.81
C LYS A 23 5.15 12.92 -7.26
N VAL A 24 5.21 11.92 -8.12
CA VAL A 24 4.77 12.05 -9.50
C VAL A 24 3.32 12.52 -9.46
N THR A 25 3.10 13.71 -10.00
CA THR A 25 1.79 14.33 -10.14
C THR A 25 1.25 14.08 -11.55
N LEU A 26 -0.06 14.26 -11.73
CA LEU A 26 -0.65 14.22 -13.08
C LEU A 26 0.01 15.24 -14.02
N GLU A 27 0.43 16.38 -13.48
CA GLU A 27 1.14 17.42 -14.21
C GLU A 27 2.49 16.94 -14.76
N ASP A 28 3.23 16.12 -14.00
CA ASP A 28 4.48 15.54 -14.47
C ASP A 28 4.23 14.55 -15.62
N GLY A 29 3.09 13.85 -15.60
CA GLY A 29 2.63 12.99 -16.69
C GLY A 29 2.34 13.79 -17.97
N TYR A 30 1.54 14.85 -17.88
CA TYR A 30 1.25 15.70 -19.03
C TYR A 30 2.47 16.42 -19.58
N ALA A 31 3.39 16.85 -18.71
CA ALA A 31 4.66 17.43 -19.14
C ALA A 31 5.47 16.41 -19.96
N SER A 32 5.49 15.15 -19.56
CA SER A 32 6.14 14.09 -20.33
C SER A 32 5.44 13.77 -21.65
N GLU A 33 4.10 13.83 -21.71
CA GLU A 33 3.35 13.51 -22.94
C GLU A 33 3.35 14.65 -23.95
N ALA A 34 3.48 15.89 -23.49
CA ALA A 34 3.59 17.08 -24.35
C ALA A 34 4.80 17.02 -25.29
N ASP A 35 5.86 16.28 -24.95
CA ASP A 35 7.00 16.07 -25.83
C ASP A 35 6.68 15.21 -27.06
N TYR A 36 5.65 14.36 -26.96
CA TYR A 36 5.25 13.42 -28.00
C TYR A 36 3.95 13.83 -28.71
N TYR A 37 3.03 14.49 -28.02
CA TYR A 37 1.71 14.84 -28.53
C TYR A 37 1.47 16.34 -28.47
N GLU A 38 1.37 16.96 -29.66
CA GLU A 38 1.14 18.40 -29.78
C GLU A 38 -0.24 18.83 -29.27
N SER A 39 -1.22 17.92 -29.28
CA SER A 39 -2.56 18.12 -28.70
C SER A 39 -2.51 18.44 -27.20
N VAL A 40 -1.57 17.86 -26.46
CA VAL A 40 -1.37 18.14 -25.02
C VAL A 40 -0.90 19.57 -24.80
N LYS A 41 -0.06 20.10 -25.71
CA LYS A 41 0.43 21.49 -25.65
C LYS A 41 -0.62 22.51 -26.06
N GLN A 42 -1.43 22.17 -27.07
CA GLN A 42 -2.38 23.10 -27.68
C GLN A 42 -3.72 23.16 -26.94
N ASN A 43 -4.24 22.01 -26.49
CA ASN A 43 -5.50 21.93 -25.79
C ASN A 43 -5.57 20.71 -24.86
N ARG A 44 -4.92 20.82 -23.71
CA ARG A 44 -4.90 19.74 -22.70
C ARG A 44 -6.29 19.26 -22.31
N ALA A 45 -7.28 20.16 -22.17
CA ALA A 45 -8.63 19.79 -21.75
C ALA A 45 -9.34 18.89 -22.79
N GLU A 46 -9.07 19.08 -24.08
CA GLU A 46 -9.60 18.24 -25.14
C GLU A 46 -8.85 16.90 -25.21
N TYR A 47 -7.53 16.92 -25.05
CA TYR A 47 -6.73 15.70 -24.90
C TYR A 47 -7.18 14.82 -23.72
N GLU A 48 -7.43 15.45 -22.56
CA GLU A 48 -7.97 14.75 -21.39
C GLU A 48 -9.35 14.17 -21.69
N LYS A 49 -10.23 14.95 -22.32
CA LYS A 49 -11.57 14.49 -22.69
C LYS A 49 -11.51 13.25 -23.60
N ASP A 50 -10.64 13.24 -24.60
CA ASP A 50 -10.45 12.11 -25.51
C ASP A 50 -9.89 10.88 -24.77
N LEU A 51 -9.04 11.08 -23.76
CA LEU A 51 -8.53 9.99 -22.91
C LEU A 51 -9.64 9.30 -22.12
N TYR A 52 -10.69 10.05 -21.77
CA TYR A 52 -11.85 9.57 -21.03
C TYR A 52 -13.08 9.30 -21.91
N ASP A 53 -12.98 9.51 -23.23
CA ASP A 53 -14.10 9.31 -24.14
C ASP A 53 -14.43 7.81 -24.26
N GLY A 54 -15.70 7.46 -24.02
CA GLY A 54 -16.17 6.08 -23.96
C GLY A 54 -15.86 5.33 -22.66
N LEU A 55 -15.15 5.93 -21.71
CA LEU A 55 -15.10 5.40 -20.34
C LEU A 55 -16.39 5.80 -19.62
N GLU A 56 -17.08 4.82 -19.04
CA GLU A 56 -18.16 5.15 -18.11
C GLU A 56 -17.58 6.00 -16.99
N PRO A 57 -18.24 7.12 -16.61
CA PRO A 57 -17.81 7.86 -15.44
C PRO A 57 -17.70 6.86 -14.28
N PRO A 58 -16.67 6.99 -13.41
CA PRO A 58 -16.60 6.16 -12.21
C PRO A 58 -17.97 6.26 -11.56
N GLN A 59 -18.65 5.13 -11.34
CA GLN A 59 -19.92 5.13 -10.64
C GLN A 59 -19.66 5.77 -9.29
N SER A 60 -19.96 7.05 -9.21
CA SER A 60 -19.90 7.83 -7.99
C SER A 60 -21.16 7.45 -7.24
N ASP A 61 -21.19 6.21 -6.76
CA ASP A 61 -22.14 5.85 -5.73
C ASP A 61 -21.79 6.76 -4.56
N SER A 62 -22.66 7.76 -4.34
CA SER A 62 -22.62 8.66 -3.21
C SER A 62 -22.92 7.93 -1.88
N GLY A 63 -22.96 6.60 -1.90
CA GLY A 63 -22.97 5.76 -0.72
C GLY A 63 -21.65 5.92 0.01
N SER A 64 -21.68 6.27 1.29
CA SER A 64 -20.50 6.21 2.13
C SER A 64 -20.05 4.76 2.24
N VAL A 65 -19.21 4.29 1.32
CA VAL A 65 -18.64 2.94 1.36
C VAL A 65 -17.87 2.82 2.67
N GLN A 66 -18.36 2.01 3.59
CA GLN A 66 -17.63 1.79 4.83
C GLN A 66 -16.40 0.94 4.53
N VAL A 67 -15.22 1.51 4.82
CA VAL A 67 -13.94 0.81 4.73
C VAL A 67 -13.43 0.54 6.13
N VAL A 68 -13.19 -0.73 6.44
CA VAL A 68 -12.67 -1.15 7.75
C VAL A 68 -11.38 -1.92 7.58
N GLU A 69 -10.34 -1.48 8.27
CA GLU A 69 -9.05 -2.15 8.29
C GLU A 69 -8.90 -3.08 9.49
N PHE A 70 -8.26 -4.22 9.26
CA PHE A 70 -7.91 -5.19 10.28
C PHE A 70 -6.42 -5.51 10.20
N SER A 71 -5.81 -5.79 11.34
CA SER A 71 -4.42 -6.22 11.46
C SER A 71 -4.36 -7.49 12.28
N SER A 72 -3.55 -8.48 11.88
CA SER A 72 -3.27 -9.64 12.71
C SER A 72 -2.44 -9.31 13.96
N GLY A 73 -1.80 -8.14 14.00
CA GLY A 73 -1.00 -7.65 15.13
C GLY A 73 0.45 -7.42 14.73
N SER A 74 1.36 -7.47 15.71
CA SER A 74 2.80 -7.51 15.46
C SER A 74 3.20 -8.79 14.74
N GLU A 75 4.37 -8.79 14.12
CA GLU A 75 4.94 -9.99 13.52
C GLU A 75 5.03 -11.11 14.56
N SER A 76 4.58 -12.30 14.18
CA SER A 76 4.50 -13.45 15.06
C SER A 76 4.94 -14.73 14.34
N THR A 77 5.59 -15.61 15.08
CA THR A 77 5.91 -16.97 14.64
C THR A 77 4.70 -17.91 14.74
N SER A 78 3.68 -17.52 15.50
CA SER A 78 2.48 -18.30 15.75
C SER A 78 1.39 -18.03 14.70
N ILE A 79 0.51 -19.01 14.50
CA ILE A 79 -0.70 -18.81 13.69
C ILE A 79 -1.66 -17.91 14.46
N ILE A 80 -2.07 -16.82 13.83
CA ILE A 80 -3.08 -15.89 14.31
C ILE A 80 -4.21 -15.88 13.30
N THR A 81 -5.43 -16.10 13.78
CA THR A 81 -6.65 -15.98 12.98
C THR A 81 -7.57 -14.94 13.58
N LYS A 82 -8.00 -13.97 12.79
CA LYS A 82 -8.95 -12.94 13.17
C LYS A 82 -10.21 -13.02 12.31
N THR A 83 -11.36 -12.98 12.98
CA THR A 83 -12.65 -12.75 12.32
C THR A 83 -12.72 -11.29 11.87
N LEU A 84 -13.14 -11.06 10.64
CA LEU A 84 -13.28 -9.74 10.03
C LEU A 84 -14.77 -9.35 10.04
N LYS A 85 -15.37 -9.19 8.85
CA LYS A 85 -16.78 -8.87 8.63
C LYS A 85 -17.58 -10.10 8.17
N PRO A 86 -18.92 -10.09 8.29
CA PRO A 86 -19.78 -11.10 7.68
C PRO A 86 -19.54 -11.20 6.17
N THR A 87 -19.82 -12.35 5.55
CA THR A 87 -19.72 -12.48 4.09
C THR A 87 -20.90 -11.85 3.34
N ASN A 88 -21.97 -11.52 4.06
CA ASN A 88 -23.12 -10.80 3.53
C ASN A 88 -22.89 -9.29 3.64
N GLY A 89 -23.00 -8.57 2.52
CA GLY A 89 -22.81 -7.12 2.46
C GLY A 89 -21.37 -6.64 2.61
N TRP A 90 -20.38 -7.54 2.63
CA TRP A 90 -18.97 -7.14 2.73
C TRP A 90 -18.06 -8.02 1.87
N VAL A 91 -17.02 -7.40 1.32
CA VAL A 91 -15.89 -8.09 0.68
C VAL A 91 -14.62 -7.69 1.42
N CYS A 92 -13.77 -8.67 1.74
CA CYS A 92 -12.50 -8.42 2.40
C CYS A 92 -11.35 -8.96 1.56
N ALA A 93 -10.25 -8.21 1.50
CA ALA A 93 -9.02 -8.63 0.81
C ALA A 93 -7.79 -8.38 1.69
N LEU A 94 -6.73 -9.14 1.40
CA LEU A 94 -5.42 -8.93 2.00
C LEU A 94 -4.84 -7.61 1.47
N SER A 95 -4.49 -6.68 2.36
CA SER A 95 -3.99 -5.36 1.98
C SER A 95 -2.49 -5.19 2.21
N LYS A 96 -1.92 -5.91 3.18
CA LYS A 96 -0.47 -5.92 3.43
C LYS A 96 -0.04 -7.23 4.08
N VAL A 97 1.16 -7.69 3.73
CA VAL A 97 1.90 -8.72 4.46
C VAL A 97 3.27 -8.16 4.79
N SER A 98 3.71 -8.33 6.03
CA SER A 98 5.04 -7.97 6.50
C SER A 98 5.62 -9.09 7.34
N GLY A 99 6.94 -9.18 7.39
CA GLY A 99 7.60 -10.21 8.15
C GLY A 99 9.05 -10.40 7.77
N PHE A 100 9.71 -11.26 8.53
CA PHE A 100 11.07 -11.70 8.28
C PHE A 100 11.10 -13.15 7.78
N TYR A 101 11.93 -13.39 6.76
CA TYR A 101 12.23 -14.72 6.25
C TYR A 101 13.54 -15.23 6.85
N GLY A 102 13.44 -16.28 7.67
CA GLY A 102 14.56 -17.09 8.13
C GLY A 102 15.13 -18.01 7.04
N ARG A 103 16.19 -18.77 7.36
CA ARG A 103 16.85 -19.67 6.41
C ARG A 103 15.89 -20.80 6.00
N GLY A 104 15.59 -20.91 4.70
CA GLY A 104 14.79 -21.98 4.11
C GLY A 104 13.51 -21.45 3.44
N LEU A 105 13.29 -21.87 2.19
CA LEU A 105 12.28 -21.42 1.22
C LEU A 105 10.80 -21.71 1.60
N LYS A 106 10.45 -21.84 2.88
CA LYS A 106 9.06 -22.09 3.28
C LYS A 106 8.37 -20.76 3.58
N GLY A 107 7.64 -20.25 2.59
CA GLY A 107 7.08 -18.90 2.58
C GLY A 107 6.16 -18.59 3.76
N THR A 108 5.96 -17.28 3.97
CA THR A 108 4.97 -16.72 4.86
C THR A 108 3.57 -17.13 4.45
N ASP A 109 2.74 -17.59 5.40
CA ASP A 109 1.32 -17.86 5.15
C ASP A 109 0.48 -16.69 5.68
N ALA A 110 -0.16 -15.96 4.77
CA ALA A 110 -1.11 -14.90 5.08
C ALA A 110 -2.20 -14.88 4.01
N HIS A 111 -3.46 -15.03 4.42
CA HIS A 111 -4.58 -15.08 3.49
C HIS A 111 -5.88 -14.64 4.14
N VAL A 112 -6.76 -14.08 3.31
CA VAL A 112 -8.14 -13.76 3.67
C VAL A 112 -9.06 -14.79 3.01
N TYR A 113 -9.97 -15.37 3.77
CA TYR A 113 -10.85 -16.45 3.30
C TYR A 113 -12.22 -16.43 3.99
N LYS A 114 -13.18 -17.15 3.42
CA LYS A 114 -14.55 -17.28 3.95
C LYS A 114 -14.67 -18.53 4.81
N SER A 115 -15.24 -18.41 6.00
CA SER A 115 -15.51 -19.55 6.88
C SER A 115 -16.59 -19.21 7.91
N GLY A 116 -17.65 -20.00 7.97
CA GLY A 116 -18.72 -19.85 8.97
C GLY A 116 -19.54 -18.57 8.82
N GLY A 117 -19.73 -18.06 7.60
CA GLY A 117 -20.48 -16.82 7.35
C GLY A 117 -19.69 -15.52 7.57
N TYR A 118 -18.39 -15.62 7.85
CA TYR A 118 -17.50 -14.48 8.04
C TYR A 118 -16.28 -14.58 7.13
N TRP A 119 -15.75 -13.42 6.78
CA TRP A 119 -14.38 -13.28 6.33
C TRP A 119 -13.42 -13.45 7.51
N LYS A 120 -12.30 -14.11 7.27
CA LYS A 120 -11.23 -14.34 8.25
C LYS A 120 -9.90 -13.95 7.64
N LEU A 121 -9.05 -13.33 8.45
CA LEU A 121 -7.63 -13.13 8.16
C LEU A 121 -6.84 -14.14 8.97
N THR A 122 -6.08 -14.99 8.31
CA THR A 122 -5.06 -15.80 8.97
C THR A 122 -3.69 -15.28 8.56
N SER A 123 -2.80 -15.16 9.54
CA SER A 123 -1.39 -14.89 9.33
C SER A 123 -0.53 -15.76 10.22
N GLY A 124 0.66 -16.11 9.74
CA GLY A 124 1.56 -16.98 10.47
C GLY A 124 1.37 -18.44 10.06
N ARG A 125 2.28 -19.28 10.54
CA ARG A 125 2.77 -20.51 9.89
C ARG A 125 3.89 -20.19 8.93
N ALA A 126 5.07 -20.10 9.51
CA ALA A 126 6.27 -20.23 8.74
C ALA A 126 6.96 -21.51 9.23
N SER A 127 6.90 -22.55 8.40
CA SER A 127 7.73 -23.74 8.60
C SER A 127 9.21 -23.48 8.26
N CYS A 128 9.60 -22.19 8.19
CA CYS A 128 10.98 -21.73 8.16
C CYS A 128 11.41 -21.29 9.56
N GLY A 129 12.52 -21.85 10.05
CA GLY A 129 13.02 -21.62 11.40
C GLY A 129 13.38 -20.14 11.61
N GLY A 130 12.60 -19.44 12.44
CA GLY A 130 12.83 -18.04 12.80
C GLY A 130 12.03 -17.01 12.00
N CYS A 131 11.02 -17.42 11.25
CA CYS A 131 10.17 -16.52 10.49
C CYS A 131 9.02 -15.96 11.32
N ALA A 132 8.80 -14.65 11.23
CA ALA A 132 7.69 -13.96 11.89
C ALA A 132 6.90 -13.18 10.85
N VAL A 133 5.57 -13.26 10.90
CA VAL A 133 4.67 -12.68 9.88
C VAL A 133 3.57 -11.89 10.57
N SER A 134 3.22 -10.75 9.97
CA SER A 134 2.01 -9.99 10.25
C SER A 134 1.29 -9.69 8.94
N ALA A 135 -0.03 -9.50 9.01
CA ALA A 135 -0.84 -9.20 7.85
C ALA A 135 -1.92 -8.18 8.20
N LYS A 136 -2.35 -7.43 7.18
CA LYS A 136 -3.50 -6.55 7.23
C LYS A 136 -4.51 -6.95 6.18
N ALA A 137 -5.77 -6.74 6.49
CA ALA A 137 -6.89 -6.89 5.56
C ALA A 137 -7.71 -5.62 5.55
N THR A 138 -8.28 -5.31 4.39
CA THR A 138 -9.24 -4.23 4.23
C THR A 138 -10.56 -4.85 3.81
N CYS A 139 -11.66 -4.38 4.41
CA CYS A 139 -13.00 -4.78 4.07
C CYS A 139 -13.79 -3.58 3.58
N TRP A 140 -14.55 -3.79 2.51
CA TRP A 140 -15.47 -2.82 1.93
C TRP A 140 -16.89 -3.35 2.07
N GLU A 141 -17.80 -2.48 2.50
CA GLU A 141 -19.22 -2.73 2.37
C GLU A 141 -19.57 -2.82 0.87
N VAL A 142 -20.37 -3.83 0.51
CA VAL A 142 -20.87 -4.03 -0.84
C VAL A 142 -22.40 -4.14 -0.76
N GLU A 143 -23.10 -3.40 -1.61
CA GLU A 143 -24.57 -3.40 -1.70
C GLU A 143 -25.12 -4.68 -2.36
#